data_AF-A0A812DY59-F1
#
_entry.id   AF-A0A812DY59-F1
#
_cell.length_a   1.000
_cell.length_b   1.000
_cell.length_c   1.000
_cell.angle_alpha   90.00
_cell.angle_beta   90.00
_cell.angle_gamma   90.00
#
_symmetry.space_group_name_H-M   'P 1'
#
loop_
_entity.id
_entity.type
_entity.pdbx_description
1 polymer ?
#
loop_
_entity_poly.entity_id
_entity_poly.type
_entity_poly.pdbx_seq_one_letter_code
_entity_poly.pdbx_strand_id
1 'polypeptide(L)'
;MFLFHRRFSCGSGSCNFSHPQIFFQDGAKGHILAGAVEDGAKGHILAGAVEDGAKGHTLAGAVEDGPKGHTLAGAVKDGTKGHILAGAVEDGAKGHTLPGAVEDGAKGHTLAGAVEDGTKGHTLAGAVEDGTKGHILAGAVEDGAKGHTLAGAVEDGAKGHTLAGAVEDGAKGLTLAGAVEDGAKGHILAGAVEDCTKGHVLAGTVEDGAKGHILAGAVEDGAKGHIPAGAVEDVQAF
;
A
#
# COMPACT_ATOMS: atom_id res chain seq x y z
N MET A 1 -37.60 3.63 -16.33
CA MET A 1 -37.64 4.14 -14.94
C MET A 1 -38.88 3.62 -14.24
N PHE A 2 -38.79 2.42 -13.66
CA PHE A 2 -39.82 1.91 -12.74
C PHE A 2 -39.35 2.18 -11.32
N LEU A 3 -40.11 2.98 -10.58
CA LEU A 3 -39.87 3.24 -9.15
C LEU A 3 -40.68 2.24 -8.35
N PHE A 4 -40.04 1.18 -7.85
CA PHE A 4 -40.72 0.22 -6.98
C PHE A 4 -40.71 0.73 -5.54
N HIS A 5 -41.89 0.90 -4.96
CA HIS A 5 -42.06 1.01 -3.50
C HIS A 5 -42.45 -0.37 -2.98
N ARG A 6 -41.52 -1.11 -2.35
CA ARG A 6 -41.88 -2.36 -1.67
C ARG A 6 -42.65 -2.03 -0.39
N ARG A 7 -43.98 -2.03 -0.44
CA ARG A 7 -44.83 -2.02 0.76
C ARG A 7 -44.70 -3.38 1.45
N PHE A 8 -44.04 -3.42 2.60
CA PHE A 8 -44.08 -4.58 3.48
C PHE A 8 -45.52 -4.78 4.01
N SER A 9 -45.99 -6.01 3.94
CA SER A 9 -47.32 -6.41 4.41
C SER A 9 -47.36 -6.39 5.94
N CYS A 10 -48.38 -5.75 6.51
CA CYS A 10 -48.61 -5.66 7.94
C CYS A 10 -49.33 -6.94 8.41
N GLY A 11 -48.58 -7.89 8.96
CA GLY A 11 -49.11 -9.03 9.72
C GLY A 11 -49.07 -8.72 11.22
N SER A 12 -50.21 -8.84 11.89
CA SER A 12 -50.47 -8.55 13.30
C SER A 12 -49.27 -8.69 14.27
N GLY A 13 -48.75 -7.56 14.76
CA GLY A 13 -48.07 -7.50 16.06
C GLY A 13 -46.68 -6.84 16.14
N SER A 14 -46.08 -6.36 15.05
CA SER A 14 -44.78 -5.67 15.13
C SER A 14 -44.62 -4.62 14.03
N CYS A 15 -44.72 -3.34 14.36
CA CYS A 15 -44.40 -2.26 13.43
C CYS A 15 -42.87 -2.08 13.38
N ASN A 16 -42.21 -2.79 12.47
CA ASN A 16 -40.83 -2.44 12.11
C ASN A 16 -40.87 -1.13 11.30
N PHE A 17 -40.16 -0.10 11.77
CA PHE A 17 -40.06 1.20 11.12
C PHE A 17 -39.09 1.09 9.94
N SER A 18 -39.55 0.52 8.83
CA SER A 18 -38.74 0.33 7.63
C SER A 18 -38.69 1.63 6.81
N HIS A 19 -37.52 2.27 6.73
CA HIS A 19 -37.26 3.36 5.78
C HIS A 19 -37.59 2.92 4.34
N PRO A 20 -38.28 3.73 3.53
CA PRO A 20 -38.55 3.38 2.14
C PRO A 20 -37.22 3.35 1.34
N GLN A 21 -36.82 2.16 0.91
CA GLN A 21 -35.68 1.97 -0.01
C GLN A 21 -36.16 2.31 -1.43
N ILE A 22 -35.57 3.33 -2.04
CA ILE A 22 -35.80 3.70 -3.45
C ILE A 22 -35.03 2.71 -4.32
N PHE A 23 -35.72 2.06 -5.26
CA PHE A 23 -35.14 1.06 -6.17
C PHE A 23 -35.35 1.46 -7.62
N PHE A 24 -34.28 1.45 -8.42
CA PHE A 24 -34.31 1.70 -9.86
C PHE A 24 -33.84 0.44 -10.61
N GLN A 25 -34.69 -0.15 -11.44
CA GLN A 25 -34.29 -1.33 -12.22
C GLN A 25 -33.34 -1.00 -13.37
N ASP A 26 -33.57 0.09 -14.10
CA ASP A 26 -32.82 0.39 -15.34
C ASP A 26 -32.68 1.91 -15.55
N GLY A 27 -31.43 2.34 -15.79
CA GLY A 27 -31.08 3.57 -16.45
C GLY A 27 -31.37 4.83 -15.64
N ALA A 28 -31.02 4.83 -14.35
CA ALA A 28 -31.24 5.96 -13.46
C ALA A 28 -30.41 7.19 -13.88
N LYS A 29 -31.07 8.28 -14.27
CA LYS A 29 -30.43 9.55 -14.61
C LYS A 29 -30.95 10.66 -13.70
N GLY A 30 -30.04 11.36 -13.04
CA GLY A 30 -30.40 12.45 -12.14
C GLY A 30 -29.19 13.24 -11.70
N HIS A 31 -29.40 14.45 -11.17
CA HIS A 31 -28.29 15.22 -10.62
C HIS A 31 -27.80 14.61 -9.29
N ILE A 32 -28.74 14.13 -8.48
CA ILE A 32 -28.53 13.40 -7.23
C ILE A 32 -29.41 12.15 -7.29
N LEU A 33 -28.80 10.98 -7.16
CA LEU A 33 -29.48 9.68 -7.09
C LEU A 33 -29.18 9.06 -5.73
N ALA A 34 -30.24 8.67 -5.01
CA ALA A 34 -30.13 7.98 -3.73
C ALA A 34 -31.01 6.72 -3.76
N GLY A 35 -30.44 5.56 -3.45
CA GLY A 35 -31.13 4.27 -3.49
C GLY A 35 -30.33 3.16 -4.16
N ALA A 36 -30.97 2.02 -4.37
CA ALA A 36 -30.40 0.90 -5.08
C ALA A 36 -30.72 0.98 -6.59
N VAL A 37 -29.73 0.70 -7.44
CA VAL A 37 -29.87 0.64 -8.90
C VAL A 37 -29.36 -0.72 -9.39
N GLU A 38 -30.18 -1.48 -10.12
CA GLU A 38 -29.72 -2.74 -10.75
C GLU A 38 -28.81 -2.43 -11.94
N ASP A 39 -29.33 -1.79 -12.99
CA ASP A 39 -28.56 -1.51 -14.21
C ASP A 39 -28.41 -0.01 -14.48
N GLY A 40 -27.16 0.47 -14.50
CA GLY A 40 -26.77 1.70 -15.16
C GLY A 40 -27.22 2.98 -14.45
N ALA A 41 -26.33 3.59 -13.67
CA ALA A 41 -26.61 4.84 -12.96
C ALA A 41 -25.72 5.99 -13.46
N LYS A 42 -26.34 7.10 -13.92
CA LYS A 42 -25.66 8.31 -14.40
C LYS A 42 -26.11 9.54 -13.64
N GLY A 43 -25.24 10.11 -12.82
CA GLY A 43 -25.54 11.33 -12.09
C GLY A 43 -24.32 12.10 -11.61
N HIS A 44 -24.54 13.27 -11.00
CA HIS A 44 -23.45 14.04 -10.41
C HIS A 44 -23.04 13.41 -9.07
N ILE A 45 -24.03 13.10 -8.24
CA ILE A 45 -23.88 12.45 -6.94
C ILE A 45 -24.74 11.19 -6.93
N LEU A 46 -24.14 10.04 -6.63
CA LEU A 46 -24.83 8.77 -6.42
C LEU A 46 -24.54 8.27 -5.01
N ALA A 47 -25.59 7.94 -4.26
CA ALA A 47 -25.49 7.40 -2.91
C ALA A 47 -26.34 6.12 -2.79
N GLY A 48 -25.72 4.95 -2.60
CA GLY A 48 -26.41 3.68 -2.44
C GLY A 48 -25.69 2.51 -3.10
N ALA A 49 -26.44 1.46 -3.42
CA ALA A 49 -25.91 0.26 -4.07
C ALA A 49 -26.16 0.33 -5.58
N VAL A 50 -25.16 0.01 -6.40
CA VAL A 50 -25.32 -0.16 -7.85
C VAL A 50 -24.77 -1.52 -8.24
N GLU A 51 -25.57 -2.38 -8.85
CA GLU A 51 -25.08 -3.70 -9.31
C GLU A 51 -24.20 -3.49 -10.56
N ASP A 52 -24.76 -3.02 -11.68
CA ASP A 52 -24.00 -2.83 -12.92
C ASP A 52 -23.80 -1.34 -13.27
N GLY A 53 -22.54 -0.90 -13.32
CA GLY A 53 -22.14 0.29 -14.06
C GLY A 53 -22.63 1.63 -13.50
N ALA A 54 -21.82 2.24 -12.63
CA ALA A 54 -22.05 3.59 -12.12
C ALA A 54 -21.11 4.63 -12.74
N LYS A 55 -21.66 5.72 -13.30
CA LYS A 55 -20.89 6.87 -13.80
C LYS A 55 -21.35 8.17 -13.15
N GLY A 56 -20.45 8.80 -12.41
CA GLY A 56 -20.74 10.08 -11.79
C GLY A 56 -19.53 10.81 -11.25
N HIS A 57 -19.75 11.99 -10.69
CA HIS A 57 -18.66 12.77 -10.12
C HIS A 57 -18.29 12.25 -8.73
N THR A 58 -19.31 11.97 -7.92
CA THR A 58 -19.20 11.43 -6.56
C THR A 58 -20.10 10.21 -6.44
N LEU A 59 -19.53 9.06 -6.09
CA LEU A 59 -20.23 7.81 -5.81
C LEU A 59 -19.94 7.43 -4.35
N ALA A 60 -20.97 7.15 -3.58
CA ALA A 60 -20.87 6.71 -2.19
C ALA A 60 -21.73 5.46 -1.97
N GLY A 61 -21.13 4.34 -1.57
CA GLY A 61 -21.81 3.07 -1.30
C GLY A 61 -21.13 1.88 -1.97
N ALA A 62 -21.91 0.83 -2.24
CA ALA A 62 -21.40 -0.41 -2.85
C ALA A 62 -21.64 -0.37 -4.36
N VAL A 63 -20.62 -0.72 -5.14
CA VAL A 63 -20.79 -0.96 -6.58
C VAL A 63 -20.26 -2.35 -6.89
N GLU A 64 -21.02 -3.20 -7.57
CA GLU A 64 -20.45 -4.48 -8.00
C GLU A 64 -19.55 -4.25 -9.21
N ASP A 65 -20.07 -3.61 -10.27
CA ASP A 65 -19.40 -3.63 -11.56
C ASP A 65 -18.88 -2.26 -12.08
N GLY A 66 -17.56 -2.17 -12.27
CA GLY A 66 -16.85 -1.18 -13.08
C GLY A 66 -17.16 0.33 -12.89
N PRO A 67 -17.28 0.88 -11.67
CA PRO A 67 -17.58 2.30 -11.46
C PRO A 67 -16.51 3.22 -12.07
N LYS A 68 -16.98 4.29 -12.70
CA LYS A 68 -16.13 5.38 -13.23
C LYS A 68 -16.58 6.70 -12.64
N GLY A 69 -15.76 7.25 -11.76
CA GLY A 69 -16.05 8.55 -11.17
C GLY A 69 -14.83 9.32 -10.73
N HIS A 70 -15.06 10.55 -10.28
CA HIS A 70 -13.96 11.38 -9.79
C HIS A 70 -13.62 11.00 -8.34
N THR A 71 -14.65 10.87 -7.51
CA THR A 71 -14.58 10.43 -6.12
C THR A 71 -15.49 9.22 -5.93
N LEU A 72 -14.92 8.13 -5.44
CA LEU A 72 -15.64 6.91 -5.07
C LEU A 72 -15.35 6.61 -3.61
N ALA A 73 -16.39 6.36 -2.82
CA ALA A 73 -16.28 6.04 -1.41
C ALA A 73 -17.16 4.82 -1.07
N GLY A 74 -16.56 3.71 -0.65
CA GLY A 74 -17.26 2.49 -0.27
C GLY A 74 -16.59 1.23 -0.78
N ALA A 75 -17.38 0.18 -1.03
CA ALA A 75 -16.89 -1.12 -1.46
C ALA A 75 -17.11 -1.31 -2.97
N VAL A 76 -16.13 -1.88 -3.65
CA VAL A 76 -16.25 -2.24 -5.05
C VAL A 76 -15.72 -3.64 -5.27
N LYS A 77 -16.48 -4.47 -5.99
CA LYS A 77 -16.03 -5.82 -6.33
C LYS A 77 -15.10 -5.76 -7.54
N ASP A 78 -15.59 -5.28 -8.67
CA ASP A 78 -14.81 -5.31 -9.90
C ASP A 78 -13.84 -4.12 -10.06
N GLY A 79 -12.93 -4.27 -11.02
CA GLY A 79 -11.86 -3.31 -11.29
C GLY A 79 -12.35 -1.87 -11.50
N THR A 80 -11.71 -0.93 -10.80
CA THR A 80 -12.18 0.46 -10.72
C THR A 80 -11.23 1.48 -11.31
N LYS A 81 -11.82 2.58 -11.84
CA LYS A 81 -11.03 3.74 -12.27
C LYS A 81 -11.64 5.04 -11.79
N GLY A 82 -10.86 5.79 -11.03
CA GLY A 82 -11.27 7.11 -10.55
C GLY A 82 -10.10 8.02 -10.23
N HIS A 83 -10.38 9.15 -9.57
CA HIS A 83 -9.32 10.06 -9.13
C HIS A 83 -9.02 9.83 -7.66
N ILE A 84 -10.07 9.75 -6.84
CA ILE A 84 -10.02 9.42 -5.43
C ILE A 84 -10.90 8.20 -5.22
N LEU A 85 -10.35 7.09 -4.73
CA LEU A 85 -11.11 5.91 -4.33
C LEU A 85 -10.83 5.62 -2.86
N ALA A 86 -11.86 5.70 -2.03
CA ALA A 86 -11.78 5.48 -0.60
C ALA A 86 -12.60 4.24 -0.20
N GLY A 87 -11.95 3.18 0.28
CA GLY A 87 -12.63 1.98 0.77
C GLY A 87 -12.00 0.68 0.27
N ALA A 88 -12.82 -0.36 0.08
CA ALA A 88 -12.35 -1.69 -0.31
C ALA A 88 -12.57 -1.94 -1.80
N VAL A 89 -11.59 -2.53 -2.49
CA VAL A 89 -11.69 -2.95 -3.89
C VAL A 89 -11.16 -4.38 -4.03
N GLU A 90 -11.95 -5.30 -4.58
CA GLU A 90 -11.52 -6.71 -4.77
C GLU A 90 -10.63 -6.82 -6.02
N ASP A 91 -11.14 -6.63 -7.25
CA ASP A 91 -10.43 -6.90 -8.52
C ASP A 91 -9.47 -5.77 -9.02
N GLY A 92 -8.98 -4.94 -8.09
CA GLY A 92 -7.92 -3.98 -8.36
C GLY A 92 -8.35 -2.54 -8.71
N ALA A 93 -7.46 -1.59 -8.41
CA ALA A 93 -7.78 -0.16 -8.40
C ALA A 93 -6.79 0.69 -9.20
N LYS A 94 -7.32 1.60 -10.04
CA LYS A 94 -6.53 2.62 -10.73
C LYS A 94 -7.01 4.03 -10.40
N GLY A 95 -6.19 4.79 -9.68
CA GLY A 95 -6.55 6.13 -9.27
C GLY A 95 -5.39 7.09 -9.11
N HIS A 96 -5.69 8.35 -8.77
CA HIS A 96 -4.65 9.27 -8.32
C HIS A 96 -4.37 9.03 -6.82
N THR A 97 -5.43 8.92 -6.02
CA THR A 97 -5.40 8.73 -4.58
C THR A 97 -6.27 7.53 -4.19
N LEU A 98 -5.68 6.52 -3.56
CA LEU A 98 -6.31 5.25 -3.17
C LEU A 98 -6.15 4.98 -1.66
N PRO A 99 -6.94 5.62 -0.79
CA PRO A 99 -7.05 5.22 0.61
C PRO A 99 -7.94 3.97 0.80
N GLY A 100 -7.46 2.94 1.49
CA GLY A 100 -8.24 1.75 1.85
C GLY A 100 -7.54 0.43 1.54
N ALA A 101 -8.34 -0.61 1.27
CA ALA A 101 -7.85 -1.96 1.02
C ALA A 101 -8.07 -2.34 -0.46
N VAL A 102 -7.10 -3.01 -1.07
CA VAL A 102 -7.21 -3.54 -2.44
C VAL A 102 -6.67 -4.96 -2.49
N GLU A 103 -7.44 -5.92 -2.98
CA GLU A 103 -6.98 -7.33 -3.05
C GLU A 103 -6.08 -7.52 -4.29
N ASP A 104 -6.60 -7.43 -5.51
CA ASP A 104 -5.88 -7.74 -6.78
C ASP A 104 -4.99 -6.59 -7.32
N GLY A 105 -4.46 -5.76 -6.44
CA GLY A 105 -3.38 -4.83 -6.74
C GLY A 105 -3.81 -3.43 -7.16
N ALA A 106 -2.89 -2.48 -6.96
CA ALA A 106 -3.22 -1.06 -7.03
C ALA A 106 -2.19 -0.23 -7.80
N LYS A 107 -2.70 0.68 -8.65
CA LYS A 107 -1.90 1.65 -9.40
C LYS A 107 -2.37 3.07 -9.20
N GLY A 108 -1.54 3.90 -8.58
CA GLY A 108 -1.86 5.31 -8.42
C GLY A 108 -0.70 6.22 -8.04
N HIS A 109 -0.99 7.49 -7.79
CA HIS A 109 0.04 8.42 -7.32
C HIS A 109 0.26 8.27 -5.82
N THR A 110 -0.81 8.26 -5.05
CA THR A 110 -0.82 8.12 -3.59
C THR A 110 -1.70 6.94 -3.19
N LEU A 111 -1.12 5.93 -2.54
CA LEU A 111 -1.82 4.79 -1.95
C LEU A 111 -1.67 4.86 -0.43
N ALA A 112 -2.76 4.62 0.31
CA ALA A 112 -2.75 4.59 1.76
C ALA A 112 -3.63 3.46 2.31
N GLY A 113 -3.04 2.38 2.83
CA GLY A 113 -3.77 1.25 3.40
C GLY A 113 -3.12 -0.09 3.08
N ALA A 114 -3.94 -1.14 2.94
CA ALA A 114 -3.47 -2.50 2.70
C ALA A 114 -3.64 -2.87 1.23
N VAL A 115 -2.68 -3.58 0.65
CA VAL A 115 -2.83 -4.21 -0.65
C VAL A 115 -2.29 -5.63 -0.59
N GLU A 116 -3.07 -6.63 -1.02
CA GLU A 116 -2.58 -8.01 -1.04
C GLU A 116 -1.61 -8.16 -2.24
N ASP A 117 -2.06 -7.87 -3.46
CA ASP A 117 -1.24 -8.01 -4.67
C ASP A 117 -0.35 -6.77 -4.99
N GLY A 118 0.59 -6.97 -5.92
CA GLY A 118 1.63 -6.01 -6.27
C GLY A 118 1.17 -4.56 -6.53
N THR A 119 1.90 -3.60 -5.96
CA THR A 119 1.57 -2.17 -6.06
C THR A 119 2.54 -1.37 -6.91
N LYS A 120 2.00 -0.37 -7.63
CA LYS A 120 2.81 0.63 -8.33
C LYS A 120 2.32 2.05 -8.09
N GLY A 121 3.13 2.88 -7.44
CA GLY A 121 2.78 4.28 -7.24
C GLY A 121 3.92 5.23 -6.93
N HIS A 122 3.59 6.51 -6.73
CA HIS A 122 4.61 7.50 -6.38
C HIS A 122 4.88 7.47 -4.86
N THR A 123 3.82 7.50 -4.06
CA THR A 123 3.84 7.47 -2.61
C THR A 123 2.91 6.34 -2.15
N LEU A 124 3.44 5.45 -1.32
CA LEU A 124 2.71 4.34 -0.71
C LEU A 124 2.88 4.40 0.80
N ALA A 125 1.77 4.30 1.54
CA ALA A 125 1.76 4.22 2.99
C ALA A 125 0.88 3.07 3.47
N GLY A 126 1.43 2.07 4.16
CA GLY A 126 0.66 0.94 4.71
C GLY A 126 1.34 -0.41 4.48
N ALA A 127 0.55 -1.47 4.40
CA ALA A 127 1.04 -2.84 4.25
C ALA A 127 0.83 -3.34 2.83
N VAL A 128 1.80 -4.07 2.28
CA VAL A 128 1.63 -4.83 1.05
C VAL A 128 2.20 -6.22 1.23
N GLU A 129 1.44 -7.26 0.88
CA GLU A 129 1.96 -8.63 0.91
C GLU A 129 2.92 -8.81 -0.26
N ASP A 130 2.46 -8.55 -1.49
CA ASP A 130 3.27 -8.67 -2.70
C ASP A 130 4.30 -7.55 -2.95
N GLY A 131 5.15 -7.78 -3.95
CA GLY A 131 6.20 -6.86 -4.37
C GLY A 131 5.74 -5.44 -4.72
N THR A 132 6.48 -4.44 -4.20
CA THR A 132 6.13 -3.01 -4.34
C THR A 132 7.11 -2.22 -5.19
N LYS A 133 6.59 -1.25 -5.98
CA LYS A 133 7.43 -0.31 -6.75
C LYS A 133 6.95 1.13 -6.67
N GLY A 134 7.78 2.00 -6.10
CA GLY A 134 7.45 3.44 -6.03
C GLY A 134 8.63 4.38 -5.79
N HIS A 135 8.36 5.64 -5.44
CA HIS A 135 9.43 6.55 -5.02
C HIS A 135 9.52 6.66 -3.50
N ILE A 136 8.39 6.77 -2.82
CA ILE A 136 8.31 6.88 -1.35
C ILE A 136 7.43 5.75 -0.87
N LEU A 137 7.98 4.85 -0.07
CA LEU A 137 7.26 3.74 0.55
C LEU A 137 7.41 3.86 2.07
N ALA A 138 6.29 3.78 2.79
CA ALA A 138 6.25 3.81 4.25
C ALA A 138 5.35 2.69 4.78
N GLY A 139 5.89 1.73 5.52
CA GLY A 139 5.13 0.63 6.13
C GLY A 139 5.79 -0.74 5.95
N ALA A 140 4.99 -1.79 5.80
CA ALA A 140 5.46 -3.18 5.73
C ALA A 140 5.31 -3.74 4.31
N VAL A 141 6.28 -4.54 3.86
CA VAL A 141 6.24 -5.25 2.57
C VAL A 141 6.78 -6.66 2.74
N GLU A 142 6.06 -7.70 2.35
CA GLU A 142 6.55 -9.10 2.47
C GLU A 142 7.49 -9.43 1.28
N ASP A 143 6.99 -9.49 0.04
CA ASP A 143 7.71 -9.96 -1.18
C ASP A 143 8.72 -8.96 -1.81
N GLY A 144 9.13 -7.95 -1.05
CA GLY A 144 10.23 -7.06 -1.40
C GLY A 144 9.86 -5.73 -2.05
N ALA A 145 10.76 -4.75 -1.87
CA ALA A 145 10.45 -3.35 -2.14
C ALA A 145 11.49 -2.64 -3.01
N LYS A 146 11.02 -1.88 -4.02
CA LYS A 146 11.88 -1.07 -4.91
C LYS A 146 11.43 0.39 -4.92
N GLY A 147 12.29 1.30 -4.45
CA GLY A 147 11.99 2.72 -4.52
C GLY A 147 13.11 3.69 -4.24
N HIS A 148 12.81 4.97 -4.11
CA HIS A 148 13.83 5.99 -3.82
C HIS A 148 14.06 6.09 -2.32
N THR A 149 12.98 6.20 -1.55
CA THR A 149 12.93 6.25 -0.09
C THR A 149 12.01 5.15 0.41
N LEU A 150 12.52 4.27 1.25
CA LEU A 150 11.77 3.20 1.93
C LEU A 150 11.89 3.43 3.44
N ALA A 151 10.77 3.39 4.15
CA ALA A 151 10.70 3.49 5.60
C ALA A 151 9.79 2.41 6.19
N GLY A 152 10.30 1.50 7.02
CA GLY A 152 9.52 0.44 7.66
C GLY A 152 10.18 -0.94 7.56
N ALA A 153 9.38 -1.99 7.42
CA ALA A 153 9.85 -3.38 7.41
C ALA A 153 9.73 -3.99 6.01
N VAL A 154 10.71 -4.79 5.59
CA VAL A 154 10.67 -5.54 4.33
C VAL A 154 11.23 -6.95 4.54
N GLU A 155 10.48 -8.00 4.23
CA GLU A 155 10.93 -9.39 4.42
C GLU A 155 11.91 -9.79 3.29
N ASP A 156 11.42 -9.95 2.05
CA ASP A 156 12.19 -10.48 0.89
C ASP A 156 13.18 -9.48 0.22
N GLY A 157 13.57 -8.45 0.96
CA GLY A 157 14.66 -7.56 0.60
C GLY A 157 14.28 -6.24 -0.09
N ALA A 158 15.17 -5.27 0.07
CA ALA A 158 14.88 -3.88 -0.25
C ALA A 158 15.95 -3.24 -1.16
N LYS A 159 15.50 -2.48 -2.17
CA LYS A 159 16.39 -1.69 -3.04
C LYS A 159 15.94 -0.24 -3.16
N GLY A 160 16.82 0.70 -2.81
CA GLY A 160 16.54 2.11 -2.96
C GLY A 160 17.70 3.06 -2.74
N HIS A 161 17.45 4.37 -2.67
CA HIS A 161 18.52 5.32 -2.32
C HIS A 161 18.62 5.47 -0.81
N THR A 162 17.48 5.66 -0.14
CA THR A 162 17.40 5.79 1.31
C THR A 162 16.48 4.69 1.85
N LEU A 163 17.01 3.84 2.72
CA LEU A 163 16.27 2.81 3.44
C LEU A 163 16.34 3.11 4.93
N ALA A 164 15.20 3.09 5.62
CA ALA A 164 15.11 3.25 7.06
C ALA A 164 14.19 2.17 7.67
N GLY A 165 14.67 1.37 8.62
CA GLY A 165 13.87 0.33 9.28
C GLY A 165 14.53 -1.05 9.23
N ALA A 166 13.73 -2.11 9.14
CA ALA A 166 14.19 -3.49 9.19
C ALA A 166 14.09 -4.16 7.82
N VAL A 167 15.07 -5.00 7.46
CA VAL A 167 15.06 -5.80 6.23
C VAL A 167 15.60 -7.20 6.52
N GLU A 168 14.86 -8.26 6.22
CA GLU A 168 15.30 -9.64 6.50
C GLU A 168 16.28 -10.11 5.42
N ASP A 169 15.84 -10.31 4.17
CA ASP A 169 16.62 -10.91 3.06
C ASP A 169 17.62 -9.97 2.35
N GLY A 170 17.95 -8.86 3.02
CA GLY A 170 19.06 -8.00 2.63
C GLY A 170 18.70 -6.72 1.87
N ALA A 171 19.60 -5.75 1.98
CA ALA A 171 19.34 -4.36 1.61
C ALA A 171 20.40 -3.77 0.67
N LYS A 172 19.96 -3.04 -0.36
CA LYS A 172 20.83 -2.34 -1.32
C LYS A 172 20.42 -0.87 -1.48
N GLY A 173 21.30 0.05 -1.09
CA GLY A 173 21.05 1.47 -1.30
C GLY A 173 22.21 2.42 -1.08
N LEU A 174 21.97 3.72 -1.15
CA LEU A 174 23.01 4.72 -0.89
C LEU A 174 23.18 4.93 0.62
N THR A 175 22.06 5.09 1.32
CA THR A 175 21.96 5.29 2.76
C THR A 175 21.01 4.25 3.34
N LEU A 176 21.49 3.47 4.30
CA LEU A 176 20.69 2.49 5.06
C LEU A 176 20.75 2.86 6.54
N ALA A 177 19.60 2.88 7.20
CA ALA A 177 19.48 3.15 8.64
C ALA A 177 18.55 2.13 9.31
N GLY A 178 19.06 1.26 10.18
CA GLY A 178 18.24 0.28 10.91
C GLY A 178 18.86 -1.11 10.97
N ALA A 179 18.05 -2.15 10.92
CA ALA A 179 18.47 -3.55 11.07
C ALA A 179 18.41 -4.28 9.73
N VAL A 180 19.39 -5.15 9.44
CA VAL A 180 19.39 -6.03 8.27
C VAL A 180 19.90 -7.42 8.66
N GLU A 181 19.18 -8.48 8.32
CA GLU A 181 19.59 -9.85 8.70
C GLU A 181 20.60 -10.41 7.67
N ASP A 182 20.19 -10.63 6.42
CA ASP A 182 20.99 -11.31 5.37
C ASP A 182 21.95 -10.40 4.58
N GLY A 183 22.33 -9.28 5.20
CA GLY A 183 23.43 -8.46 4.72
C GLY A 183 23.05 -7.22 3.90
N ALA A 184 23.97 -6.25 3.91
CA ALA A 184 23.69 -4.90 3.48
C ALA A 184 24.79 -4.32 2.59
N LYS A 185 24.38 -3.64 1.51
CA LYS A 185 25.30 -2.92 0.61
C LYS A 185 24.87 -1.48 0.42
N GLY A 186 25.76 -0.55 0.77
CA GLY A 186 25.53 0.85 0.49
C GLY A 186 26.71 1.77 0.63
N HIS A 187 26.49 3.09 0.64
CA HIS A 187 27.56 4.06 0.84
C HIS A 187 27.68 4.43 2.32
N ILE A 188 26.54 4.70 2.95
CA ILE A 188 26.41 4.99 4.37
C ILE A 188 25.46 3.95 4.96
N LEU A 189 25.91 3.22 5.97
CA LEU A 189 25.09 2.29 6.73
C LEU A 189 25.17 2.68 8.20
N ALA A 190 24.01 2.79 8.85
CA ALA A 190 23.89 3.07 10.27
C ALA A 190 22.93 2.06 10.93
N GLY A 191 23.39 1.29 11.90
CA GLY A 191 22.56 0.32 12.64
C GLY A 191 23.18 -1.06 12.77
N ALA A 192 22.35 -2.09 12.85
CA ALA A 192 22.78 -3.46 13.08
C ALA A 192 22.67 -4.28 11.79
N VAL A 193 23.66 -5.12 11.53
CA VAL A 193 23.59 -6.14 10.46
C VAL A 193 24.08 -7.46 11.00
N GLU A 194 23.32 -8.53 10.83
CA GLU A 194 23.73 -9.86 11.30
C GLU A 194 24.77 -10.46 10.35
N ASP A 195 24.47 -10.54 9.05
CA ASP A 195 25.42 -11.02 8.05
C ASP A 195 26.40 -9.90 7.55
N CYS A 196 26.93 -10.08 6.34
CA CYS A 196 27.98 -9.29 5.76
C CYS A 196 27.51 -7.89 5.35
N THR A 197 28.36 -6.90 5.61
CA THR A 197 28.18 -5.53 5.15
C THR A 197 29.26 -5.06 4.18
N LYS A 198 28.83 -4.26 3.18
CA LYS A 198 29.75 -3.54 2.32
C LYS A 198 29.33 -2.08 2.14
N GLY A 199 30.14 -1.16 2.65
CA GLY A 199 29.94 0.26 2.37
C GLY A 199 31.15 1.16 2.49
N HIS A 200 30.95 2.48 2.39
CA HIS A 200 32.05 3.43 2.54
C HIS A 200 32.17 3.87 4.01
N VAL A 201 31.04 4.19 4.62
CA VAL A 201 30.88 4.52 6.04
C VAL A 201 29.92 3.53 6.67
N LEU A 202 30.39 2.82 7.69
CA LEU A 202 29.64 1.87 8.50
C LEU A 202 29.61 2.40 9.93
N ALA A 203 28.42 2.56 10.51
CA ALA A 203 28.25 3.00 11.89
C ALA A 203 27.27 2.09 12.64
N GLY A 204 27.74 1.27 13.58
CA GLY A 204 26.88 0.34 14.34
C GLY A 204 27.51 -1.03 14.53
N THR A 205 26.69 -2.09 14.55
CA THR A 205 27.13 -3.45 14.87
C THR A 205 27.02 -4.36 13.65
N VAL A 206 28.00 -5.24 13.47
CA VAL A 206 28.00 -6.27 12.42
C VAL A 206 28.45 -7.60 13.01
N GLU A 207 27.70 -8.70 12.85
CA GLU A 207 28.10 -10.00 13.42
C GLU A 207 29.12 -10.71 12.52
N ASP A 208 28.77 -11.07 11.27
CA ASP A 208 29.59 -11.98 10.45
C ASP A 208 30.65 -11.33 9.54
N GLY A 209 30.61 -10.01 9.33
CA GLY A 209 31.75 -9.31 8.72
C GLY A 209 31.49 -8.01 7.98
N ALA A 210 32.47 -7.11 8.03
CA ALA A 210 32.32 -5.76 7.54
C ALA A 210 33.43 -5.31 6.58
N LYS A 211 33.04 -4.75 5.42
CA LYS A 211 33.96 -4.13 4.47
C LYS A 211 33.63 -2.66 4.21
N GLY A 212 34.50 -1.76 4.63
CA GLY A 212 34.35 -0.35 4.29
C GLY A 212 35.58 0.53 4.46
N HIS A 213 35.45 1.84 4.27
CA HIS A 213 36.56 2.78 4.47
C HIS A 213 36.62 3.26 5.91
N ILE A 214 35.47 3.67 6.45
CA ILE A 214 35.29 4.15 7.81
C ILE A 214 34.37 3.17 8.53
N LEU A 215 34.84 2.56 9.61
CA LEU A 215 34.04 1.68 10.47
C LEU A 215 33.96 2.30 11.85
N ALA A 216 32.78 2.70 12.28
CA ALA A 216 32.52 3.30 13.57
C ALA A 216 31.54 2.43 14.37
N GLY A 217 32.05 1.42 15.09
CA GLY A 217 31.21 0.51 15.87
C GLY A 217 31.85 -0.84 16.14
N ALA A 218 31.01 -1.87 16.34
CA ALA A 218 31.45 -3.22 16.67
C ALA A 218 31.37 -4.17 15.46
N VAL A 219 32.38 -5.01 15.28
CA VAL A 219 32.34 -6.12 14.30
C VAL A 219 32.87 -7.37 14.99
N GLU A 220 32.07 -8.45 15.02
CA GLU A 220 32.39 -9.68 15.75
C GLU A 220 33.27 -10.65 14.94
N ASP A 221 32.97 -10.89 13.66
CA ASP A 221 33.77 -11.78 12.81
C ASP A 221 34.34 -11.06 11.58
N GLY A 222 35.44 -10.33 11.77
CA GLY A 222 36.28 -9.88 10.68
C GLY A 222 35.89 -8.56 10.01
N ALA A 223 36.83 -7.61 10.05
CA ALA A 223 36.66 -6.34 9.34
C ALA A 223 37.82 -5.98 8.41
N LYS A 224 37.47 -5.33 7.30
CA LYS A 224 38.41 -4.77 6.32
C LYS A 224 38.08 -3.29 6.07
N GLY A 225 38.91 -2.40 6.62
CA GLY A 225 38.81 -0.97 6.33
C GLY A 225 40.02 -0.13 6.69
N HIS A 226 39.99 1.15 6.30
CA HIS A 226 41.12 2.07 6.42
C HIS A 226 41.14 2.82 7.76
N ILE A 227 39.96 3.09 8.34
CA ILE A 227 39.81 3.87 9.58
C ILE A 227 38.82 3.15 10.51
N PRO A 228 39.28 2.20 11.34
CA PRO A 228 38.46 1.64 12.42
C PRO A 228 38.39 2.61 13.60
N ALA A 229 37.18 2.92 14.03
CA ALA A 229 36.83 3.74 15.19
C ALA A 229 35.81 2.95 16.03
N GLY A 230 36.24 1.84 16.63
CA GLY A 230 35.38 0.97 17.44
C GLY A 230 36.05 -0.36 17.81
N ALA A 231 35.30 -1.26 18.44
CA ALA A 231 35.78 -2.58 18.82
C ALA A 231 35.66 -3.53 17.63
N VAL A 232 36.77 -4.05 17.14
CA VAL A 232 36.75 -5.01 16.04
C VAL A 232 37.54 -6.23 16.49
N GLU A 233 36.89 -7.38 16.48
CA GLU A 233 37.57 -8.66 16.61
C GLU A 233 38.07 -9.06 15.20
N ASP A 234 39.38 -9.29 15.08
CA ASP A 234 40.10 -9.62 13.83
C ASP A 234 40.07 -8.57 12.68
N VAL A 235 40.95 -7.56 12.78
CA VAL A 235 41.21 -6.59 11.70
C VAL A 235 42.28 -7.10 10.72
N GLN A 236 41.93 -7.22 9.44
CA GLN A 236 42.92 -7.33 8.34
C GLN A 236 43.10 -5.96 7.66
N ALA A 237 44.10 -5.18 8.08
CA ALA A 237 44.49 -3.93 7.43
C ALA A 237 45.32 -4.22 6.15
N PHE A 238 45.02 -3.53 5.05
CA PHE A 238 45.83 -3.50 3.83
C PHE A 238 46.30 -2.07 3.56
#